data_AF-A0A2N8ZB98-F1
#
_entry.id   AF-A0A2N8ZB98-F1
#
_cell.length_a   1.000
_cell.length_b   1.000
_cell.length_c   1.000
_cell.angle_alpha   90.00
_cell.angle_beta   90.00
_cell.angle_gamma   90.00
#
_symmetry.space_group_name_H-M   'P 1'
#
loop_
_entity.id
_entity.type
_entity.pdbx_description
1 polymer ?
#
loop_
_entity_poly.entity_id
_entity_poly.type
_entity_poly.pdbx_seq_one_letter_code
_entity_poly.pdbx_strand_id
1 'polypeptide(L)' 'MRHLKAFHVFHVAAASSSYSEAANKLNITHGAVSKQIKVLEHFLAQPLFVSTEEVCV' A
#
# COMPACT_ATOMS: atom_id res chain seq x y z
N MET A 1 -2.82 -6.32 -18.85
CA MET A 1 -3.00 -6.30 -17.39
C MET A 1 -1.87 -5.49 -16.73
N ARG A 2 -1.91 -4.14 -16.77
CA ARG A 2 -0.79 -3.28 -16.33
C ARG A 2 -0.67 -3.09 -14.80
N HIS A 3 -1.68 -3.46 -14.02
CA HIS A 3 -1.74 -3.19 -12.57
C HIS A 3 -1.68 -4.43 -11.68
N LEU A 4 -1.39 -5.62 -12.22
CA LEU A 4 -1.41 -6.88 -11.45
C LEU A 4 -0.47 -6.84 -10.24
N LYS A 5 0.71 -6.22 -10.39
CA LYS A 5 1.65 -6.00 -9.27
C LYS A 5 1.05 -5.11 -8.18
N ALA A 6 0.35 -4.04 -8.56
CA ALA A 6 -0.24 -3.11 -7.60
C ALA A 6 -1.36 -3.77 -6.79
N PHE A 7 -2.19 -4.60 -7.41
CA PHE A 7 -3.20 -5.41 -6.71
C PHE A 7 -2.58 -6.43 -5.74
N HIS A 8 -1.51 -7.11 -6.15
CA HIS A 8 -0.80 -8.03 -5.25
C HIS A 8 -0.20 -7.30 -4.04
N VAL A 9 0.46 -6.16 -4.26
CA VAL A 9 1.00 -5.35 -3.17
C VAL A 9 -0.10 -4.84 -2.25
N PHE A 10 -1.23 -4.39 -2.81
CA PHE A 10 -2.40 -3.97 -2.01
C PHE A 10 -2.92 -5.10 -1.13
N HIS A 11 -3.11 -6.30 -1.67
CA HIS A 11 -3.58 -7.45 -0.88
C HIS A 11 -2.67 -7.75 0.31
N VAL A 12 -1.35 -7.78 0.10
CA VAL A 12 -0.39 -8.04 1.19
C VAL A 12 -0.32 -6.88 2.18
N ALA A 13 -0.41 -5.63 1.72
CA ALA A 13 -0.43 -4.45 2.58
C ALA A 13 -1.71 -4.39 3.45
N ALA A 14 -2.87 -4.72 2.89
CA ALA A 14 -4.14 -4.80 3.62
C ALA A 14 -4.14 -5.91 4.68
N ALA A 15 -3.37 -6.98 4.47
CA ALA A 15 -3.17 -8.07 5.43
C ALA A 15 -1.98 -7.85 6.40
N SER A 16 -1.39 -6.66 6.41
CA SER A 16 -0.24 -6.32 7.25
C SER A 16 -0.59 -5.13 8.15
N SER A 17 0.11 -5.01 9.29
CA SER A 17 -0.08 -3.91 10.24
C SER A 17 0.56 -2.60 9.77
N SER A 18 1.49 -2.67 8.81
CA SER A 18 2.18 -1.51 8.26
C SER A 18 2.76 -1.77 6.87
N TYR A 19 3.11 -0.71 6.15
CA TYR A 19 3.85 -0.82 4.88
C TYR A 19 5.27 -1.37 5.05
N SER A 20 5.89 -1.19 6.23
CA SER A 20 7.19 -1.79 6.54
C SER A 20 7.08 -3.31 6.67
N GLU A 21 6.03 -3.81 7.32
CA GLU A 21 5.77 -5.24 7.40
C GLU A 21 5.45 -5.83 6.02
N ALA A 22 4.61 -5.15 5.23
CA ALA A 22 4.28 -5.58 3.87
C ALA A 22 5.53 -5.62 2.97
N ALA A 23 6.41 -4.62 3.09
CA ALA A 23 7.69 -4.56 2.38
C ALA A 23 8.58 -5.77 2.71
N ASN A 24 8.67 -6.14 3.99
CA ASN A 24 9.40 -7.33 4.43
C ASN A 24 8.79 -8.62 3.83
N LYS A 25 7.46 -8.80 3.90
CA LYS A 25 6.79 -9.98 3.32
C LYS A 25 6.99 -10.11 1.81
N LEU A 26 7.06 -8.99 1.11
CA LEU A 26 7.21 -8.92 -0.34
C LEU A 26 8.67 -8.88 -0.80
N ASN A 27 9.64 -8.81 0.13
CA ASN A 27 11.06 -8.60 -0.16
C ASN A 27 11.33 -7.37 -1.06
N ILE A 28 10.66 -6.26 -0.77
CA ILE A 28 10.83 -4.97 -1.47
C ILE A 28 11.01 -3.84 -0.45
N THR A 29 11.29 -2.62 -0.91
CA THR A 29 11.41 -1.46 -0.02
C THR A 29 10.04 -0.90 0.37
N HIS A 30 9.96 -0.24 1.53
CA HIS A 30 8.79 0.54 1.95
C HIS A 30 8.33 1.53 0.86
N GLY A 31 9.30 2.21 0.22
CA GLY A 31 9.02 3.13 -0.89
C GLY A 31 8.41 2.44 -2.11
N ALA A 32 8.79 1.20 -2.41
CA ALA A 32 8.17 0.42 -3.48
C ALA A 32 6.72 0.05 -3.14
N VAL A 33 6.43 -0.34 -1.89
CA VAL A 33 5.05 -0.56 -1.42
C VAL A 33 4.22 0.70 -1.61
N SER A 34 4.67 1.82 -1.05
CA SER A 34 3.96 3.11 -1.14
C SER A 34 3.71 3.52 -2.60
N LYS A 35 4.69 3.34 -3.50
CA LYS A 35 4.54 3.64 -4.92
C LYS A 35 3.49 2.77 -5.60
N GLN A 36 3.45 1.47 -5.30
CA GLN A 36 2.46 0.57 -5.90
C GLN A 36 1.05 0.87 -5.41
N ILE A 37 0.87 1.21 -4.13
CA ILE A 37 -0.42 1.65 -3.61
C ILE A 37 -0.88 2.93 -4.31
N LYS A 38 -0.01 3.95 -4.42
CA LYS A 38 -0.35 5.20 -5.13
C LYS A 38 -0.74 4.98 -6.59
N VAL A 39 -0.09 4.04 -7.28
CA VAL A 39 -0.46 3.66 -8.65
C VAL A 39 -1.87 3.08 -8.70
N LEU A 40 -2.24 2.26 -7.71
CA LEU A 40 -3.57 1.67 -7.65
C LEU A 40 -4.63 2.69 -7.27
N GLU A 41 -4.36 3.56 -6.29
CA GLU A 41 -5.25 4.66 -5.91
C GLU A 41 -5.52 5.59 -7.09
N HIS A 42 -4.50 5.92 -7.87
CA HIS A 42 -4.66 6.74 -9.08
C HIS A 42 -5.51 6.02 -10.14
N PHE A 43 -5.29 4.73 -10.34
CA PHE A 43 -6.07 3.93 -11.30
C PHE A 43 -7.55 3.80 -10.90
N LEU A 44 -7.82 3.69 -9.61
CA LEU A 44 -9.18 3.59 -9.06
C LEU A 44 -9.83 4.94 -8.76
N ALA A 45 -9.07 6.04 -8.85
CA ALA A 45 -9.45 7.37 -8.41
C ALA A 45 -9.97 7.41 -6.95
N GLN A 46 -9.41 6.59 -6.07
CA GLN A 46 -9.87 6.44 -4.68
C GLN A 46 -8.70 6.16 -3.71
N PRO A 47 -8.65 6.79 -2.53
CA PRO A 47 -7.71 6.42 -1.48
C PRO A 47 -8.01 5.03 -0.92
N LEU A 48 -6.97 4.23 -0.69
CA LEU A 48 -7.10 2.83 -0.23
C LEU A 48 -6.73 2.65 1.24
N PHE A 49 -5.89 3.54 1.78
CA PHE A 49 -5.49 3.54 3.19
C PHE A 49 -5.59 4.94 3.78
N VAL A 50 -5.97 5.01 5.05
CA VAL A 50 -5.96 6.24 5.84
C VAL A 50 -4.80 6.19 6.82
N SER A 51 -4.03 7.26 6.93
CA SER A 51 -3.12 7.43 8.07
C SER A 51 -3.98 7.69 9.29
N THR A 52 -3.95 6.81 10.28
CA THR A 52 -4.47 7.10 11.62
C THR A 52 -3.55 8.13 12.29
N GLU A 53 -3.64 9.37 11.84
CA GLU A 53 -3.46 10.52 12.69
C GLU A 53 -4.84 10.82 13.29
N GLU A 54 -5.28 9.99 14.24
CA GLU A 54 -6.16 10.53 15.27
C GLU A 54 -5.33 11.53 16.06
N VAL A 55 -5.66 12.80 15.85
CA VAL A 55 -5.12 13.94 16.59
C VAL A 55 -5.32 13.69 18.08
N CYS A 56 -4.27 13.29 18.77
CA CYS A 56 -4.11 13.63 20.17
C CYS A 56 -3.71 15.11 20.23
N VAL A 57 -4.73 15.96 20.34
CA VAL A 57 -4.75 17.37 20.78
C VAL A 57 -3.84 18.36 20.05
#